data_AF-A0A1A8MA81-F1
#
_entry.id   AF-A0A1A8MA81-F1
#
_cell.length_a   1.000
_cell.length_b   1.000
_cell.length_c   1.000
_cell.angle_alpha   90.00
_cell.angle_beta   90.00
_cell.angle_gamma   90.00
#
_symmetry.space_group_name_H-M   'P 1'
#
loop_
_entity.id
_entity.type
_entity.pdbx_description
1 polymer ?
#
loop_
_entity_poly.entity_id
_entity_poly.type
_entity_poly.pdbx_seq_one_letter_code
_entity_poly.pdbx_strand_id
1 'polypeptide(L)'
;NIYPLPNSLHVVLSKTLTNVPNYAHFLCRDFESAVRLAAEHPLSDVIETIWILGGTQVYEDALQHPWCDLLYLTDVMADFDCDVFFPEFDRKLFQLQER
;
A
#
# COMPACT_ATOMS: atom_id res chain seq x y z
N ASN A 1 -7.62 -18.97 4.45
CA ASN A 1 -6.31 -18.44 4.02
C ASN A 1 -6.53 -17.68 2.72
N ILE A 2 -6.60 -16.35 2.76
CA ILE A 2 -6.92 -15.50 1.58
C ILE A 2 -5.65 -15.02 0.87
N TYR A 3 -4.50 -15.10 1.54
CA TYR A 3 -3.24 -14.59 1.04
C TYR A 3 -2.27 -15.70 0.61
N PRO A 4 -1.44 -15.45 -0.42
CA PRO A 4 -1.44 -14.26 -1.29
C PRO A 4 -2.67 -14.22 -2.22
N LEU A 5 -3.08 -13.02 -2.66
CA LEU A 5 -4.17 -12.88 -3.61
C LEU A 5 -3.75 -13.44 -4.99
N PRO A 6 -4.64 -14.14 -5.71
CA PRO A 6 -4.34 -14.60 -7.07
C PRO A 6 -3.90 -13.45 -7.98
N ASN A 7 -2.96 -13.72 -8.89
CA ASN A 7 -2.44 -12.75 -9.87
C ASN A 7 -1.88 -11.46 -9.25
N SER A 8 -1.27 -11.57 -8.07
CA SER A 8 -0.64 -10.44 -7.40
C SER A 8 0.68 -10.82 -6.73
N LEU A 9 1.56 -9.83 -6.61
CA LEU A 9 2.76 -9.92 -5.79
C LEU A 9 2.52 -9.17 -4.48
N HIS A 10 3.01 -9.74 -3.38
CA HIS A 10 2.77 -9.23 -2.03
C HIS A 10 4.11 -8.85 -1.41
N VAL A 11 4.21 -7.60 -0.96
CA VAL A 11 5.36 -7.08 -0.23
C VAL A 11 4.92 -6.75 1.19
N VAL A 12 5.64 -7.27 2.18
CA VAL A 12 5.46 -6.90 3.59
C VAL A 12 6.54 -5.90 3.99
N LEU A 13 6.15 -4.84 4.68
CA LEU A 13 7.08 -3.92 5.32
C LEU A 13 7.27 -4.32 6.78
N SER A 14 8.51 -4.57 7.20
CA SER A 14 8.81 -4.80 8.61
C SER A 14 10.26 -4.51 8.95
N LYS A 15 10.47 -3.85 10.10
CA LYS A 15 11.81 -3.61 10.67
C LYS A 15 12.32 -4.76 11.54
N THR A 16 11.46 -5.72 11.89
CA THR A 16 11.78 -6.79 12.85
C THR A 16 11.77 -8.18 12.25
N LEU A 17 10.96 -8.43 11.22
CA LEU A 17 10.97 -9.73 10.53
C LEU A 17 12.33 -9.96 9.86
N THR A 18 12.82 -11.18 9.91
CA THR A 18 14.10 -11.57 9.28
C THR A 18 13.91 -12.41 8.02
N ASN A 19 12.73 -12.98 7.83
CA ASN A 19 12.38 -13.82 6.69
C ASN A 19 11.05 -13.35 6.09
N VAL A 20 10.89 -13.57 4.79
CA VAL A 20 9.61 -13.34 4.10
C VAL A 20 8.55 -14.27 4.74
N PRO A 21 7.42 -13.74 5.21
CA PRO A 21 6.37 -14.58 5.78
C PRO A 21 5.68 -15.40 4.68
N ASN A 22 5.12 -16.56 5.04
CA ASN A 22 4.52 -17.52 4.08
C ASN A 22 3.37 -16.96 3.22
N TYR A 23 2.82 -15.79 3.56
CA TYR A 23 1.73 -15.11 2.85
C TYR A 23 2.21 -13.93 1.99
N ALA A 24 3.53 -13.75 1.85
CA ALA A 24 4.12 -12.70 1.04
C ALA A 24 5.21 -13.25 0.12
N HIS A 25 5.55 -12.47 -0.91
CA HIS A 25 6.61 -12.78 -1.85
C HIS A 25 7.90 -12.05 -1.50
N PHE A 26 7.79 -10.85 -0.91
CA PHE A 26 8.93 -10.01 -0.55
C PHE A 26 8.78 -9.41 0.84
N LEU A 27 9.92 -9.06 1.43
CA LEU A 27 10.03 -8.34 2.70
C LEU A 27 10.95 -7.14 2.49
N CYS A 28 10.43 -5.94 2.76
CA CYS A 28 11.16 -4.68 2.69
C CYS A 28 11.21 -4.01 4.07
N ARG A 29 12.20 -3.14 4.29
CA ARG A 29 12.41 -2.45 5.58
C ARG A 29 11.65 -1.14 5.72
N ASP A 30 11.30 -0.56 4.58
CA ASP A 30 10.67 0.74 4.44
C ASP A 30 9.88 0.82 3.13
N PHE A 31 9.07 1.87 3.00
CA PHE A 31 8.22 2.10 1.84
C PHE A 31 9.02 2.27 0.55
N GLU A 32 10.06 3.10 0.58
CA GLU A 32 10.88 3.44 -0.59
C GLU A 32 11.56 2.20 -1.21
N SER A 33 12.09 1.30 -0.37
CA SER A 33 12.67 0.06 -0.87
C SER A 33 11.65 -0.85 -1.55
N ALA A 34 10.37 -0.83 -1.15
CA ALA A 34 9.32 -1.59 -1.81
C ALA A 34 8.88 -0.94 -3.14
N VAL A 35 8.78 0.39 -3.18
CA VAL A 35 8.51 1.13 -4.43
C VAL A 35 9.60 0.86 -5.46
N ARG A 36 10.87 1.00 -5.07
CA ARG A 36 12.00 0.70 -5.95
C ARG A 36 12.03 -0.76 -6.41
N LEU A 37 11.75 -1.71 -5.51
CA LEU A 37 11.67 -3.12 -5.85
C LEU A 37 10.66 -3.36 -6.99
N ALA A 38 9.48 -2.73 -6.93
CA ALA A 38 8.46 -2.86 -7.97
C ALA A 38 8.79 -2.09 -9.25
N ALA A 39 9.53 -0.98 -9.15
CA ALA A 39 9.89 -0.12 -10.28
C ALA A 39 11.13 -0.60 -11.06
N GLU A 40 11.87 -1.59 -10.56
CA GLU A 40 13.07 -2.13 -11.20
C GLU A 40 12.85 -3.51 -11.84
N HIS A 41 13.62 -3.80 -12.88
CA HIS A 41 13.64 -5.11 -13.54
C HIS A 41 14.06 -6.20 -12.52
N PRO A 42 13.42 -7.39 -12.52
CA PRO A 42 12.44 -7.87 -13.51
C PRO A 42 10.98 -7.56 -13.17
N LEU A 43 10.71 -6.96 -12.01
CA LEU A 43 9.35 -6.78 -11.53
C LEU A 43 8.60 -5.70 -12.32
N SER A 44 9.30 -4.65 -12.74
CA SER A 44 8.76 -3.61 -13.62
C SER A 44 8.19 -4.15 -14.94
N ASP A 45 8.62 -5.34 -15.37
CA ASP A 45 8.18 -5.92 -16.65
C ASP A 45 6.86 -6.69 -16.55
N VAL A 46 6.42 -7.00 -15.32
CA VAL A 46 5.24 -7.84 -15.05
C VAL A 46 4.22 -7.17 -14.13
N ILE A 47 4.61 -6.12 -13.40
CA ILE A 47 3.73 -5.36 -12.52
C ILE A 47 3.20 -4.15 -13.27
N GLU A 48 1.87 -4.07 -13.40
CA GLU A 48 1.19 -2.91 -13.99
C GLU A 48 0.90 -1.81 -12.95
N THR A 49 0.49 -2.19 -11.74
CA THR A 49 0.01 -1.24 -10.72
C THR A 49 0.47 -1.65 -9.32
N ILE A 50 0.95 -0.67 -8.55
CA ILE A 50 1.29 -0.83 -7.15
C ILE A 50 0.06 -0.42 -6.31
N TRP A 51 -0.46 -1.35 -5.52
CA TRP A 51 -1.57 -1.10 -4.60
C TRP A 51 -1.07 -1.06 -3.17
N ILE A 52 -1.37 0.03 -2.47
CA ILE A 52 -1.09 0.17 -1.04
C ILE A 52 -2.30 -0.30 -0.25
N LEU A 53 -2.13 -1.36 0.54
CA LEU A 53 -3.19 -2.00 1.32
C LEU A 53 -3.09 -1.71 2.84
N GLY A 54 -2.30 -0.71 3.21
CA GLY A 54 -2.10 -0.25 4.59
C GLY A 54 -0.89 -0.86 5.30
N GLY A 55 -0.73 -0.67 6.62
CA GLY A 55 -1.59 0.12 7.54
C GLY A 55 -1.29 1.62 7.55
N THR A 56 -1.68 2.32 8.63
CA THR A 56 -1.60 3.80 8.77
C THR A 56 -0.28 4.40 8.31
N GLN A 57 0.86 3.91 8.80
CA GLN A 57 2.18 4.43 8.39
C GLN A 57 2.43 4.29 6.88
N VAL A 58 2.03 3.17 6.30
CA VAL A 58 2.21 2.90 4.87
C VAL A 58 1.31 3.81 4.04
N TYR A 59 0.09 4.12 4.53
CA TYR A 59 -0.78 5.11 3.92
C TYR A 59 -0.21 6.53 4.01
N GLU A 60 0.37 6.91 5.15
CA GLU A 60 1.02 8.21 5.32
C GLU A 60 2.18 8.40 4.33
N ASP A 61 3.04 7.38 4.23
CA ASP A 61 4.18 7.39 3.31
C ASP A 61 3.69 7.47 1.85
N ALA A 62 2.65 6.69 1.51
CA ALA A 62 2.07 6.67 0.18
C ALA A 62 1.43 8.02 -0.21
N LEU A 63 0.64 8.63 0.67
CA LEU A 63 -0.05 9.90 0.40
C LEU A 63 0.92 11.07 0.17
N GLN A 64 2.16 10.96 0.68
CA GLN A 64 3.22 11.94 0.47
C GLN A 64 4.10 11.61 -0.74
N HIS A 65 3.97 10.41 -1.30
CA HIS A 65 4.82 9.95 -2.39
C HIS A 65 4.38 10.58 -3.73
N PRO A 66 5.30 11.11 -4.56
CA PRO A 66 4.96 11.77 -5.82
C PRO A 66 4.30 10.86 -6.87
N TRP A 67 4.31 9.53 -6.66
CA TRP A 67 3.65 8.55 -7.53
C TRP A 67 2.29 8.06 -7.00
N CYS A 68 1.76 8.69 -5.94
CA CYS A 68 0.40 8.37 -5.49
C CYS A 68 -0.62 9.10 -6.37
N ASP A 69 -1.10 8.40 -7.40
CA ASP A 69 -2.02 8.97 -8.38
C ASP A 69 -3.48 8.97 -7.91
N LEU A 70 -3.92 7.89 -7.25
CA LEU A 70 -5.32 7.67 -6.89
C LEU A 70 -5.48 7.17 -5.45
N LEU A 71 -6.49 7.70 -4.78
CA LEU A 71 -6.97 7.21 -3.49
C LEU A 71 -8.35 6.55 -3.67
N TYR A 72 -8.38 5.22 -3.62
CA TYR A 72 -9.63 4.46 -3.62
C TYR A 72 -10.19 4.38 -2.20
N LEU A 73 -11.02 5.37 -1.84
CA LEU A 73 -11.59 5.49 -0.50
C LEU A 73 -12.99 4.86 -0.42
N THR A 74 -13.17 3.91 0.51
CA THR A 74 -14.50 3.42 0.90
C THR A 74 -14.95 4.14 2.17
N ASP A 75 -15.99 4.96 2.06
CA ASP A 75 -16.60 5.64 3.20
C ASP A 75 -17.67 4.75 3.85
N VAL A 76 -17.37 4.24 5.05
CA VAL A 76 -18.31 3.42 5.82
C VAL A 76 -19.12 4.36 6.70
N MET A 77 -20.38 4.59 6.33
CA MET A 77 -21.30 5.51 7.00
C MET A 77 -21.85 4.96 8.33
N ALA A 78 -20.96 4.51 9.21
CA ALA A 78 -21.27 4.00 10.55
C ALA A 78 -20.05 4.15 11.49
N ASP A 79 -20.32 4.24 12.79
CA ASP A 79 -19.29 4.37 13.82
C ASP A 79 -18.89 3.00 14.39
N PHE A 80 -17.59 2.84 14.66
CA PHE A 80 -17.01 1.64 15.28
C PHE A 80 -15.93 2.02 16.29
N ASP A 81 -15.74 1.19 17.32
CA ASP A 81 -14.62 1.33 18.25
C ASP A 81 -13.32 0.90 17.54
N CYS A 82 -12.48 1.87 17.17
CA CYS A 82 -11.22 1.67 16.46
C CYS A 82 -10.02 2.14 17.29
N ASP A 83 -8.88 1.47 17.14
CA ASP A 83 -7.59 1.82 17.76
C ASP A 83 -6.55 2.32 16.73
N VAL A 84 -6.82 2.13 15.44
CA VAL A 84 -5.99 2.54 14.31
C VAL A 84 -6.86 3.29 13.30
N PHE A 85 -6.36 4.43 12.80
CA PHE A 85 -7.12 5.33 11.93
C PHE A 85 -6.39 5.55 10.60
N PHE A 86 -7.16 5.81 9.54
CA PHE A 86 -6.61 6.28 8.27
C PHE A 86 -6.08 7.72 8.45
N PRO A 87 -4.92 8.07 7.88
CA PRO A 87 -4.35 9.40 8.05
C PRO A 87 -5.18 10.49 7.37
N GLU A 88 -5.05 11.72 7.85
CA GLU A 88 -5.54 12.89 7.10
C GLU A 88 -4.77 13.03 5.78
N PHE A 89 -5.45 13.52 4.74
CA PHE A 89 -4.87 13.74 3.42
C PHE A 89 -5.31 15.08 2.84
N ASP A 90 -4.49 15.65 1.96
CA ASP A 90 -4.76 16.95 1.37
C ASP A 90 -5.93 16.88 0.36
N ARG A 91 -7.08 17.41 0.76
CA ARG A 91 -8.30 17.48 -0.06
C ARG A 91 -8.22 18.49 -1.22
N LYS A 92 -7.17 19.31 -1.28
CA LYS A 92 -6.88 20.15 -2.45
C LYS A 92 -6.15 19.36 -3.52
N LEU A 93 -5.29 18.42 -3.11
CA LEU A 93 -4.55 17.52 -3.99
C LEU A 93 -5.43 16.38 -4.48
N PHE A 94 -6.13 15.70 -3.56
CA PHE A 94 -7.03 14.61 -3.88
C PHE A 94 -8.48 15.11 -3.95
N GLN A 95 -9.06 15.05 -5.14
CA GLN A 95 -10.44 15.45 -5.40
C GLN A 95 -11.28 14.23 -5.78
N LEU A 96 -12.56 14.26 -5.41
CA LEU A 96 -13.48 13.20 -5.79
C LEU A 96 -13.61 13.16 -7.32
N GLN A 97 -13.25 12.03 -7.92
CA GLN A 97 -13.41 11.84 -9.34
C GLN A 97 -14.89 11.59 -9.67
N GLU A 98 -15.49 12.49 -10.45
CA GLU A 98 -16.81 12.25 -11.04
C GLU A 98 -16.72 11.18 -12.13
N ARG A 99 -17.77 10.38 -12.26
CA ARG A 99 -17.86 9.27 -13.23
C ARG A 99 -17.95 9.73 -14.67
#